data_AF-A0A528CH25-F1
#
_entry.id   AF-A0A528CH25-F1
#
_cell.length_a   1.000
_cell.length_b   1.000
_cell.length_c   1.000
_cell.angle_alpha   90.00
_cell.angle_beta   90.00
_cell.angle_gamma   90.00
#
_symmetry.space_group_name_H-M   'P 1'
#
loop_
_entity.id
_entity.type
_entity.pdbx_description
1 polymer ?
#
loop_
_entity_poly.entity_id
_entity_poly.type
_entity_poly.pdbx_seq_one_letter_code
_entity_poly.pdbx_strand_id
1 'polypeptide(L)' 'MSLFAAVRLPREILFGKGQRHVIPTVAARLGRRALVCTDERFAATVAFAEIMAALEGASIDVLV' A
#
# COMPACT_ATOMS: atom_id res chain seq x y z
N MET A 1 16.42 28.06 20.60
CA MET A 1 15.28 27.12 20.79
C MET A 1 15.21 26.24 19.57
N SER A 2 15.83 25.05 19.59
CA SER A 2 15.77 24.14 18.43
C SER A 2 14.34 23.62 18.33
N LEU A 3 13.63 24.01 17.27
CA LEU A 3 12.31 23.50 16.95
C LEU A 3 12.46 22.00 16.65
N PHE A 4 12.17 21.14 17.63
CA PHE A 4 12.16 19.70 17.41
C PHE A 4 10.73 19.30 17.03
N ALA A 5 10.44 19.31 15.73
CA ALA A 5 9.19 18.80 15.17
C ALA A 5 9.52 17.86 14.01
N ALA A 6 8.74 16.80 13.83
CA ALA A 6 8.80 16.00 12.61
C ALA A 6 8.37 16.90 11.44
N VAL A 7 9.33 17.38 10.65
CA VAL A 7 9.13 18.44 9.64
C VAL A 7 8.19 18.00 8.50
N ARG A 8 7.89 16.70 8.37
CA ARG A 8 6.87 16.17 7.45
C ARG A 8 6.41 14.76 7.84
N LEU A 9 5.15 14.61 8.26
CA LEU A 9 4.53 13.30 8.51
C LEU A 9 3.67 12.84 7.33
N PRO A 10 3.43 11.52 7.18
CA PRO A 10 2.38 11.01 6.31
C PRO A 10 1.01 11.58 6.70
N ARG A 11 0.10 11.70 5.71
CA ARG A 11 -1.28 12.15 5.98
C ARG A 11 -2.08 11.14 6.80
N GLU A 12 -1.71 9.86 6.75
CA GLU A 12 -2.39 8.75 7.39
C GLU A 12 -1.39 7.62 7.65
N ILE A 13 -1.49 6.96 8.81
CA ILE A 13 -0.71 5.76 9.17
C ILE A 13 -1.71 4.69 9.61
N LEU A 14 -1.78 3.60 8.85
CA LEU A 14 -2.64 2.45 9.15
C LEU A 14 -1.79 1.32 9.70
N PHE A 15 -1.99 0.98 10.98
CA PHE A 15 -1.20 -0.02 11.70
C PHE A 15 -2.08 -1.01 12.47
N GLY A 16 -1.57 -2.22 12.68
CA GLY A 16 -2.25 -3.31 13.37
C GLY A 16 -2.28 -4.60 12.56
N LYS A 17 -2.57 -5.71 13.24
CA LYS A 17 -2.68 -7.03 12.60
C LYS A 17 -3.76 -6.98 11.52
N GLY A 18 -3.40 -7.39 10.30
CA GLY A 18 -4.34 -7.47 9.18
C GLY A 18 -4.57 -6.18 8.42
N GLN A 19 -3.89 -5.07 8.73
CA GLN A 19 -4.09 -3.81 8.00
C GLN A 19 -3.74 -3.87 6.51
N ARG A 20 -2.95 -4.86 6.05
CA ARG A 20 -2.68 -5.04 4.61
C ARG A 20 -3.95 -5.16 3.76
N HIS A 21 -5.06 -5.65 4.33
CA HIS A 21 -6.33 -5.76 3.60
C HIS A 21 -6.97 -4.40 3.27
N VAL A 22 -6.51 -3.30 3.87
CA VAL A 22 -7.01 -1.94 3.59
C VAL A 22 -6.39 -1.32 2.34
N ILE A 23 -5.29 -1.90 1.83
CA ILE A 23 -4.54 -1.41 0.68
C ILE A 23 -5.45 -1.06 -0.52
N PRO A 24 -6.37 -1.93 -1.00
CA PRO A 24 -7.26 -1.58 -2.11
C PRO A 24 -8.14 -0.35 -1.82
N THR A 25 -8.69 -0.24 -0.61
CA THR A 25 -9.53 0.90 -0.20
C THR A 25 -8.75 2.21 -0.22
N VAL A 26 -7.48 2.19 0.24
CA VAL A 26 -6.62 3.38 0.23
C VAL A 26 -6.20 3.73 -1.20
N ALA A 27 -5.77 2.75 -2.00
CA ALA A 27 -5.35 2.96 -3.37
C ALA A 27 -6.49 3.49 -4.26
N ALA A 28 -7.72 3.02 -4.06
CA ALA A 28 -8.90 3.48 -4.78
C ALA A 28 -9.24 4.96 -4.53
N ARG A 29 -8.77 5.55 -3.42
CA ARG A 29 -8.89 7.01 -3.16
C ARG A 29 -7.92 7.85 -3.99
N LEU A 30 -6.86 7.23 -4.52
CA LEU A 30 -5.79 7.90 -5.27
C LEU A 30 -5.95 7.75 -6.78
N GLY A 31 -6.56 6.65 -7.25
CA GLY A 31 -6.78 6.43 -8.68
C GLY A 31 -7.23 5.01 -9.02
N ARG A 32 -6.99 4.61 -10.27
CA ARG A 32 -7.34 3.29 -10.83
C ARG A 32 -6.17 2.56 -11.46
N ARG A 33 -4.97 3.12 -11.39
CA ARG A 33 -3.73 2.52 -11.90
C ARG A 33 -2.66 2.62 -10.84
N ALA A 34 -1.95 1.53 -10.58
CA ALA A 34 -0.89 1.47 -9.60
C ALA A 34 0.37 0.81 -10.19
N LEU A 35 1.54 1.39 -9.88
CA LEU A 35 2.81 0.72 -10.03
C LEU A 35 3.19 0.15 -8.66
N VAL A 36 3.37 -1.17 -8.58
CA VAL A 36 3.72 -1.88 -7.35
C VAL A 36 5.21 -2.19 -7.36
N CYS A 37 5.98 -1.35 -6.68
CA CYS A 37 7.41 -1.57 -6.52
C CYS A 37 7.69 -2.52 -5.35
N THR A 38 8.33 -3.65 -5.61
CA THR A 38 8.75 -4.60 -4.57
C THR A 38 10.05 -5.33 -4.94
N ASP A 39 10.62 -6.09 -4.00
CA ASP A 39 11.76 -6.96 -4.24
C ASP A 39 11.33 -8.42 -4.49
N GLU A 40 12.21 -9.22 -5.09
CA GLU A 40 11.94 -10.62 -5.44
C GLU A 40 11.53 -11.49 -4.24
N ARG A 41 12.05 -11.19 -3.04
CA ARG A 41 11.77 -11.98 -1.84
C ARG A 41 10.35 -11.75 -1.36
N PHE A 42 9.87 -10.52 -1.35
CA PHE A 42 8.49 -10.23 -0.97
C PHE A 42 7.50 -10.61 -2.07
N ALA A 43 7.86 -10.41 -3.34
CA ALA A 43 7.06 -10.83 -4.49
C ALA A 43 6.73 -12.33 -4.47
N ALA A 44 7.64 -13.17 -3.97
CA ALA A 44 7.45 -14.61 -3.84
C ALA A 44 6.52 -15.04 -2.70
N THR A 45 5.97 -14.11 -1.90
CA THR A 45 5.13 -14.46 -0.75
C THR A 45 3.65 -14.56 -1.09
N VAL A 46 2.92 -15.41 -0.35
CA VAL A 46 1.44 -15.48 -0.42
C VAL A 46 0.80 -14.13 -0.11
N ALA A 47 1.35 -13.39 0.86
CA ALA A 47 0.83 -12.08 1.24
C ALA A 47 0.89 -11.07 0.09
N PHE A 48 1.93 -11.11 -0.74
CA PHE A 48 2.02 -10.26 -1.92
C PHE A 48 0.95 -10.65 -2.95
N ALA A 49 0.80 -11.94 -3.25
CA ALA A 49 -0.24 -12.43 -4.16
C ALA A 49 -1.66 -12.02 -3.70
N GLU A 50 -1.95 -12.10 -2.40
CA GLU A 50 -3.21 -11.63 -1.81
C GLU A 50 -3.44 -10.13 -2.04
N ILE A 51 -2.40 -9.30 -1.88
CA ILE A 51 -2.49 -7.85 -2.10
C ILE A 51 -2.78 -7.54 -3.57
N MET A 52 -2.08 -8.20 -4.50
CA MET A 52 -2.27 -8.02 -5.94
C MET A 52 -3.70 -8.39 -6.36
N ALA A 53 -4.19 -9.55 -5.92
CA ALA A 53 -5.56 -9.98 -6.20
C ALA A 53 -6.60 -9.02 -5.59
N ALA A 54 -6.33 -8.46 -4.39
CA ALA A 54 -7.22 -7.49 -3.76
C ALA A 54 -7.26 -6.14 -4.51
N LEU A 55 -6.12 -5.68 -5.05
CA LEU A 55 -6.04 -4.48 -5.88
C LEU A 55 -6.84 -4.66 -7.19
N GLU A 56 -6.62 -5.76 -7.90
CA GLU A 56 -7.35 -6.09 -9.13
C GLU A 56 -8.85 -6.24 -8.86
N GLY A 57 -9.23 -6.94 -7.78
CA GLY A 57 -10.62 -7.07 -7.35
C GLY A 57 -11.29 -5.75 -7.00
N ALA A 58 -10.52 -4.72 -6.65
CA ALA A 58 -11.00 -3.35 -6.43
C ALA A 58 -10.99 -2.49 -7.71
N SER A 59 -10.84 -3.11 -8.89
CA SER A 59 -10.76 -2.44 -10.20
C SER A 59 -9.60 -1.43 -10.30
N ILE A 60 -8.44 -1.82 -9.77
CA ILE A 60 -7.19 -1.07 -9.91
C ILE A 60 -6.28 -1.87 -10.84
N ASP A 61 -5.92 -1.28 -11.98
CA ASP A 61 -4.95 -1.86 -12.90
C ASP A 61 -3.57 -1.80 -12.26
N VAL A 62 -2.86 -2.94 -12.22
CA VAL A 62 -1.56 -3.02 -11.59
C VAL A 62 -0.46 -3.33 -12.61
N LEU A 63 0.64 -2.60 -12.49
CA LEU A 63 1.94 -2.94 -13.08
C LEU A 63 2.91 -3.25 -11.93
N VAL A 64 3.67 -4.34 -12.04
CA VAL A 64 4.73 -4.70 -11.08
C VAL A 64 6.08 -4.38 -11.71
#